data_AF-A0AA38ZPG7-F1
#
_entry.id   AF-A0AA38ZPG7-F1
#
_cell.length_a   1.000
_cell.length_b   1.000
_cell.length_c   1.000
_cell.angle_alpha   90.00
_cell.angle_beta   90.00
_cell.angle_gamma   90.00
#
_symmetry.space_group_name_H-M   'P 1'
#
loop_
_entity.id
_entity.type
_entity.pdbx_description
1 polymer ?
#
loop_
_entity_poly.entity_id
_entity_poly.type
_entity_poly.pdbx_seq_one_letter_code
_entity_poly.pdbx_strand_id
1 'polypeptide(L)'
;MIRLGVHHALVVSICEAFKECFTTNDKAFASHPSSNTGKLLGYNYAGFGYTPYGALWQEMCKLSMIEILSAHCLDALKQLEVSELDLSIKDLYSLGKSNKWVHPIKIVMSEWFQHLSFNIVLKMIVGKRYFDHSSHGNEEARQAIATIQNLLSL
;
A
#
# COMPACT_ATOMS: atom_id res chain seq x y z
N MET A 1 -2.59 29.48 2.94
CA MET A 1 -2.83 28.62 4.13
C MET A 1 -4.33 28.46 4.28
N ILE A 2 -4.81 27.23 4.42
CA ILE A 2 -6.24 26.89 4.56
C ILE A 2 -6.48 26.19 5.90
N ARG A 3 -7.74 26.10 6.34
CA ARG A 3 -8.11 25.33 7.54
C ARG A 3 -8.82 24.04 7.15
N LEU A 4 -8.28 22.91 7.57
CA LEU A 4 -8.88 21.58 7.46
C LEU A 4 -9.42 21.20 8.84
N GLY A 5 -10.67 21.58 9.10
CA GLY A 5 -11.27 21.47 10.43
C GLY A 5 -10.49 22.28 11.49
N VAL A 6 -9.91 21.57 12.46
CA VAL A 6 -9.09 22.16 13.53
C VAL A 6 -7.62 22.36 13.14
N HIS A 7 -7.18 21.76 12.03
CA HIS A 7 -5.79 21.83 11.58
C HIS A 7 -5.58 22.93 10.54
N HIS A 8 -4.45 23.63 10.63
CA HIS A 8 -4.02 24.51 9.56
C HIS A 8 -3.21 23.72 8.53
N ALA A 9 -3.44 23.99 7.25
CA ALA A 9 -2.73 23.34 6.16
C ALA A 9 -2.12 24.38 5.21
N LEU A 10 -0.91 24.10 4.74
CA LEU A 10 -0.24 24.86 3.69
C LEU A 10 -0.27 24.03 2.41
N VAL A 11 -0.85 24.58 1.35
CA VAL A 11 -0.83 23.96 0.02
C VAL A 11 0.39 24.49 -0.72
N VAL A 12 1.29 23.59 -1.09
CA VAL A 12 2.48 23.88 -1.90
C VAL A 12 2.19 23.49 -3.34
N SER A 13 2.04 24.48 -4.23
CA SER A 13 1.61 24.25 -5.62
C SER A 13 2.68 24.56 -6.68
N ILE A 14 3.86 25.03 -6.27
CA ILE A 14 4.97 25.35 -7.17
C ILE A 14 6.19 24.46 -6.86
N CYS A 15 6.94 24.14 -7.92
CA CYS A 15 8.06 23.20 -7.84
C CYS A 15 9.20 23.74 -6.97
N GLU A 16 9.46 25.04 -7.01
CA GLU A 16 10.48 25.73 -6.24
C GLU A 16 10.22 25.59 -4.73
N ALA A 17 8.99 25.86 -4.29
CA ALA A 17 8.60 25.71 -2.90
C ALA A 17 8.60 24.23 -2.46
N PHE A 18 8.28 23.29 -3.35
CA PHE A 18 8.39 21.87 -3.04
C PHE A 18 9.85 21.47 -2.80
N LYS A 19 10.78 21.91 -3.65
CA LYS A 19 12.22 21.71 -3.45
C LYS A 19 12.68 22.31 -2.13
N GLU A 20 12.28 23.52 -1.82
CA GLU A 20 12.64 24.17 -0.56
C GLU A 20 12.14 23.39 0.67
N CYS A 21 10.90 22.88 0.63
CA CYS A 21 10.31 22.11 1.73
C CYS A 21 10.97 20.73 1.90
N PHE A 22 11.23 20.01 0.81
CA PHE A 22 11.67 18.61 0.85
C PHE A 22 13.16 18.39 0.57
N THR A 23 13.96 19.46 0.45
CA THR A 23 15.43 19.36 0.37
C THR A 23 16.12 20.23 1.42
N THR A 24 15.87 21.54 1.44
CA THR A 24 16.52 22.47 2.39
C THR A 24 15.92 22.36 3.79
N ASN A 25 14.59 22.21 3.87
CA ASN A 25 13.85 22.17 5.13
C ASN A 25 13.23 20.78 5.41
N ASP A 26 13.74 19.73 4.77
CA ASP A 26 13.18 18.37 4.80
C ASP A 26 12.89 17.87 6.23
N LYS A 27 13.80 18.11 7.17
CA LYS A 27 13.65 17.73 8.59
C LYS A 27 12.45 18.40 9.27
N ALA A 28 12.15 19.65 8.93
CA ALA A 28 11.01 20.36 9.51
C ALA A 28 9.67 19.78 9.02
N PHE A 29 9.65 19.22 7.80
CA PHE A 29 8.47 18.64 7.17
C PHE A 29 8.42 17.10 7.25
N ALA A 30 9.43 16.45 7.82
CA ALA A 30 9.52 14.99 7.90
C ALA A 30 8.55 14.37 8.92
N SER A 31 7.99 15.16 9.83
CA SER A 31 7.02 14.67 10.82
C SER A 31 5.58 14.84 10.34
N HIS A 32 4.73 13.87 10.65
CA HIS A 32 3.30 13.92 10.35
C HIS A 32 2.51 14.64 11.45
N PRO A 33 1.43 15.36 11.11
CA PRO A 33 0.48 15.86 12.11
C PRO A 33 -0.10 14.72 12.94
N SER A 34 -0.29 14.96 14.24
CA SER A 34 -0.87 13.95 15.14
C SER A 34 -2.31 13.60 14.72
N SER A 35 -2.55 12.34 14.40
CA SER A 35 -3.88 11.80 14.10
C SER A 35 -4.26 10.67 15.06
N ASN A 36 -5.56 10.42 15.25
CA ASN A 36 -6.01 9.25 16.03
C ASN A 36 -5.62 7.93 15.35
N THR A 37 -5.53 7.92 14.02
CA THR A 37 -5.06 6.78 13.23
C THR A 37 -3.64 6.38 13.62
N GLY A 38 -2.74 7.35 13.83
CA GLY A 38 -1.39 7.05 14.31
C GLY A 38 -1.35 6.45 15.71
N LYS A 39 -2.32 6.77 16.57
CA LYS A 39 -2.47 6.14 17.89
C LYS A 39 -2.98 4.70 17.78
N LEU A 40 -4.05 4.49 17.01
CA LEU A 40 -4.75 3.22 16.92
C LEU A 40 -4.05 2.20 16.02
N LEU A 41 -3.66 2.60 14.80
CA LEU A 41 -3.02 1.72 13.81
C LEU A 41 -1.51 1.77 13.87
N GLY A 42 -0.96 2.91 14.26
CA GLY A 42 0.49 3.09 14.39
C GLY A 42 1.06 2.62 15.72
N TYR A 43 0.35 1.82 16.52
CA TYR A 43 0.80 1.39 17.87
C TYR A 43 1.32 2.57 18.71
N ASN A 44 0.48 3.59 18.91
CA ASN A 44 0.88 4.85 19.56
C ASN A 44 2.10 5.53 18.87
N TYR A 45 2.04 5.67 17.54
CA TYR A 45 3.08 6.28 16.70
C TYR A 45 4.44 5.55 16.70
N ALA A 46 4.46 4.24 16.95
CA ALA A 46 5.63 3.39 16.75
C ALA A 46 5.66 2.71 15.37
N GLY A 47 4.59 2.76 14.60
CA GLY A 47 4.51 2.18 13.25
C GLY A 47 5.21 3.03 12.18
N PHE A 48 5.90 2.40 11.24
CA PHE A 48 6.72 3.02 10.18
C PHE A 48 6.11 4.30 9.55
N GLY A 49 4.83 4.27 9.16
CA GLY A 49 4.15 5.39 8.51
C GLY A 49 3.56 6.46 9.45
N TYR A 50 3.65 6.26 10.77
CA TYR A 50 3.08 7.16 11.77
C TYR A 50 4.11 7.71 12.76
N THR A 51 5.30 7.10 12.82
CA THR A 51 6.38 7.55 13.69
C THR A 51 6.84 8.96 13.32
N PRO A 52 6.82 9.94 14.24
CA PRO A 52 7.37 11.26 13.99
C PRO A 52 8.88 11.19 13.75
N TYR A 53 9.43 12.19 13.08
CA TYR A 53 10.85 12.22 12.75
C TYR A 53 11.71 12.15 14.02
N GLY A 54 12.66 11.22 14.06
CA GLY A 54 13.52 10.96 15.20
C GLY A 54 14.37 9.70 14.99
N ALA A 55 15.10 9.29 16.02
CA ALA A 55 15.99 8.13 15.95
C ALA A 55 15.26 6.84 15.51
N LEU A 56 14.07 6.58 16.07
CA LEU A 56 13.25 5.42 15.72
C LEU A 56 12.86 5.42 14.23
N TRP A 57 12.38 6.54 13.71
CA TRP A 57 12.01 6.69 12.30
C TRP A 57 13.22 6.51 11.37
N GLN A 58 14.36 7.10 11.73
CA GLN A 58 15.59 6.98 10.94
C GLN A 58 16.10 5.54 10.88
N GLU A 59 16.07 4.83 12.01
CA GLU A 59 16.46 3.42 12.09
C GLU A 59 15.53 2.53 11.26
N MET A 60 14.21 2.76 11.37
CA MET A 60 13.21 2.09 10.54
C MET A 60 13.44 2.33 9.05
N CYS A 61 13.65 3.57 8.62
CA CYS A 61 13.94 3.90 7.21
C CYS A 61 15.23 3.22 6.73
N LYS A 62 16.27 3.20 7.57
CA LYS A 62 17.54 2.52 7.24
C LYS A 62 17.34 1.01 7.07
N LEU A 63 16.62 0.36 7.99
CA LEU A 63 16.32 -1.07 7.91
C LEU A 63 15.48 -1.40 6.68
N SER A 64 14.42 -0.63 6.42
CA SER A 64 13.60 -0.82 5.22
C SER A 64 14.41 -0.70 3.93
N MET A 65 15.35 0.25 3.85
CA MET A 65 16.21 0.41 2.68
C MET A 65 17.15 -0.79 2.46
N ILE A 66 17.67 -1.39 3.53
CA ILE A 66 18.64 -2.49 3.44
C ILE A 66 17.93 -3.83 3.24
N GLU A 67 16.86 -4.08 4.00
CA GLU A 67 16.23 -5.40 4.05
C GLU A 67 15.12 -5.56 3.01
N ILE A 68 14.37 -4.50 2.72
CA ILE A 68 13.18 -4.56 1.84
C ILE A 68 13.48 -3.97 0.46
N LEU A 69 14.13 -2.82 0.41
CA LEU A 69 14.33 -2.03 -0.81
C LEU A 69 15.76 -2.12 -1.38
N SER A 70 16.54 -3.13 -0.99
CA SER A 70 17.86 -3.35 -1.58
C SER A 70 17.75 -3.84 -3.01
N ALA A 71 18.81 -3.62 -3.81
CA ALA A 71 18.86 -4.04 -5.21
C ALA A 71 18.55 -5.53 -5.39
N HIS A 72 19.08 -6.39 -4.51
CA HIS A 72 18.81 -7.82 -4.52
C HIS A 72 17.33 -8.14 -4.28
N CYS A 73 16.69 -7.49 -3.31
CA CYS A 73 15.27 -7.67 -3.03
C CYS A 73 14.41 -7.19 -4.20
N LEU A 74 14.76 -6.05 -4.81
CA LEU A 74 14.07 -5.53 -6.01
C LEU A 74 14.19 -6.48 -7.20
N ASP A 75 15.35 -7.09 -7.43
CA ASP A 75 15.53 -8.08 -8.50
C ASP A 75 14.69 -9.34 -8.27
N ALA A 76 14.62 -9.82 -7.02
CA ALA A 76 13.74 -10.94 -6.65
C ALA A 76 12.26 -10.57 -6.82
N LEU A 77 11.87 -9.34 -6.45
CA LEU A 77 10.51 -8.84 -6.57
C LEU A 77 10.05 -8.76 -8.01
N LYS A 78 10.91 -8.33 -8.93
CA LYS A 78 10.57 -8.24 -10.34
C LYS A 78 10.08 -9.58 -10.92
N GLN A 79 10.72 -10.69 -10.54
CA GLN A 79 10.30 -12.03 -10.98
C GLN A 79 8.96 -12.42 -10.34
N LEU A 80 8.78 -12.10 -9.05
CA LEU A 80 7.54 -12.34 -8.34
C LEU A 80 6.37 -11.58 -8.97
N GLU A 81 6.53 -10.30 -9.28
CA GLU A 81 5.52 -9.45 -9.92
C GLU A 81 5.06 -10.01 -11.26
N VAL A 82 6.01 -10.39 -12.13
CA VAL A 82 5.69 -11.00 -13.43
C VAL A 82 4.94 -12.31 -13.24
N SER A 83 5.36 -13.16 -12.30
CA SER A 83 4.67 -14.42 -12.01
C SER A 83 3.24 -14.21 -11.49
N GLU A 84 3.02 -13.19 -10.65
CA GLU A 84 1.72 -12.90 -10.06
C GLU A 84 0.76 -12.27 -11.07
N LEU A 85 1.29 -11.43 -11.97
CA LEU A 85 0.54 -10.91 -13.12
C LEU A 85 0.08 -12.05 -14.03
N ASP A 86 0.97 -12.98 -14.39
CA ASP A 86 0.64 -14.13 -15.24
C ASP A 86 -0.45 -15.01 -14.61
N LEU A 87 -0.35 -15.28 -13.30
CA LEU A 87 -1.39 -16.00 -12.54
C LEU A 87 -2.72 -15.24 -12.55
N SER A 88 -2.69 -13.92 -12.34
CA SER A 88 -3.91 -13.10 -12.33
C SER A 88 -4.58 -13.03 -13.70
N ILE A 89 -3.82 -13.04 -14.79
CA ILE A 89 -4.34 -13.15 -16.17
C ILE A 89 -4.93 -14.54 -16.41
N LYS A 90 -4.25 -15.61 -15.95
CA LYS A 90 -4.77 -16.98 -16.05
C LYS A 90 -6.09 -17.15 -15.30
N ASP A 91 -6.24 -16.51 -14.14
CA ASP A 91 -7.50 -16.54 -13.39
C ASP A 91 -8.63 -15.88 -14.20
N LEU A 92 -8.40 -14.71 -14.79
CA LEU A 92 -9.38 -14.06 -15.68
C LEU A 92 -9.75 -14.95 -16.88
N TYR A 93 -8.75 -15.60 -17.48
CA TYR A 93 -8.99 -16.53 -18.59
C TYR A 93 -9.82 -17.74 -18.15
N SER A 94 -9.52 -18.29 -16.97
CA SER A 94 -10.25 -19.43 -16.40
C SER A 94 -11.73 -19.07 -16.12
N LEU A 95 -11.99 -17.85 -15.67
CA LEU A 95 -13.33 -17.33 -15.43
C LEU A 95 -14.13 -17.29 -16.74
N GLY A 96 -13.53 -16.76 -17.81
CA GLY A 96 -14.14 -16.77 -19.14
C GLY A 96 -14.40 -18.17 -19.69
N LYS A 97 -13.44 -19.08 -19.52
CA LYS A 97 -13.58 -20.49 -19.90
C LYS A 97 -14.71 -21.19 -19.14
N SER A 98 -14.87 -20.93 -17.84
CA SER A 98 -15.93 -21.51 -17.02
C SER A 98 -17.33 -21.06 -17.47
N ASN A 99 -17.45 -19.81 -17.94
CA ASN A 99 -18.68 -19.27 -18.52
C ASN A 99 -18.87 -19.64 -20.01
N LYS A 100 -18.02 -20.53 -20.55
CA LYS A 100 -17.99 -20.95 -21.97
C LYS A 100 -17.94 -19.77 -22.95
N TRP A 101 -17.49 -18.59 -22.51
CA TRP A 101 -17.54 -17.35 -23.28
C TRP A 101 -18.93 -16.97 -23.81
N VAL A 102 -20.00 -17.50 -23.20
CA VAL A 102 -21.38 -17.34 -23.68
C VAL A 102 -21.89 -15.93 -23.40
N HIS A 103 -21.51 -15.37 -22.25
CA HIS A 103 -21.86 -14.00 -21.87
C HIS A 103 -20.61 -13.20 -21.50
N PRO A 104 -20.54 -11.91 -21.88
CA PRO A 104 -19.50 -11.02 -21.40
C PRO A 104 -19.49 -10.99 -19.87
N ILE A 105 -18.32 -11.22 -19.28
CA ILE A 105 -18.16 -11.12 -17.83
C ILE A 105 -17.77 -9.70 -17.50
N LYS A 106 -18.55 -9.05 -16.63
CA LYS A 106 -18.21 -7.73 -16.11
C LYS A 106 -17.11 -7.88 -15.06
N ILE A 107 -15.97 -7.22 -15.31
CA ILE A 107 -14.85 -7.15 -14.36
C ILE A 107 -14.74 -5.70 -13.88
N VAL A 108 -14.72 -5.51 -12.56
CA VAL A 108 -14.44 -4.20 -11.96
C VAL A 108 -12.93 -4.04 -11.89
N MET A 109 -12.36 -3.26 -12.82
CA MET A 109 -10.90 -3.13 -12.96
C MET A 109 -10.23 -2.61 -11.68
N SER A 110 -10.86 -1.70 -10.93
CA SER A 110 -10.31 -1.18 -9.68
C SER A 110 -10.11 -2.29 -8.63
N GLU A 111 -11.08 -3.19 -8.49
CA GLU A 111 -10.98 -4.34 -7.57
C GLU A 111 -9.92 -5.33 -8.05
N TRP A 112 -9.86 -5.58 -9.36
CA TRP A 112 -8.85 -6.46 -9.93
C TRP A 112 -7.42 -5.95 -9.70
N PHE A 113 -7.18 -4.66 -9.96
CA PHE A 113 -5.88 -4.03 -9.68
C PHE A 113 -5.57 -4.03 -8.18
N GLN A 114 -6.57 -3.76 -7.33
CA GLN A 114 -6.42 -3.83 -5.89
C GLN A 114 -5.97 -5.24 -5.45
N HIS A 115 -6.64 -6.30 -5.91
CA HIS A 115 -6.28 -7.68 -5.60
C HIS A 115 -4.88 -8.05 -6.10
N LEU A 116 -4.52 -7.63 -7.31
CA LEU A 116 -3.18 -7.83 -7.86
C LEU A 116 -2.11 -7.17 -6.98
N SER A 117 -2.29 -5.90 -6.63
CA SER A 117 -1.37 -5.18 -5.75
C SER A 117 -1.25 -5.83 -4.38
N PHE A 118 -2.36 -6.24 -3.77
CA PHE A 118 -2.32 -6.95 -2.49
C PHE A 118 -1.62 -8.29 -2.59
N ASN A 119 -1.88 -9.08 -3.63
CA ASN A 119 -1.20 -10.36 -3.80
C ASN A 119 0.30 -10.19 -3.97
N ILE A 120 0.76 -9.20 -4.75
CA ILE A 120 2.20 -8.91 -4.90
C ILE A 120 2.82 -8.60 -3.54
N VAL A 121 2.23 -7.67 -2.78
CA VAL A 121 2.75 -7.24 -1.48
C VAL A 121 2.69 -8.37 -0.43
N LEU A 122 1.58 -9.10 -0.35
CA LEU A 122 1.41 -10.19 0.62
C LEU A 122 2.27 -11.40 0.28
N LYS A 123 2.51 -11.65 -1.00
CA LYS A 123 3.42 -12.72 -1.43
C LYS A 123 4.88 -12.34 -1.20
N MET A 124 5.23 -11.06 -1.29
CA MET A 124 6.53 -10.56 -0.84
C MET A 124 6.73 -10.75 0.67
N ILE A 125 5.75 -10.36 1.49
CA ILE A 125 5.92 -10.32 2.96
C ILE A 125 5.67 -11.69 3.60
N VAL A 126 4.58 -12.37 3.20
CA VAL A 126 4.07 -13.61 3.82
C VAL A 126 4.35 -14.84 2.96
N GLY A 127 4.79 -14.66 1.70
CA GLY A 127 5.02 -15.78 0.78
C GLY A 127 3.73 -16.41 0.22
N LYS A 128 2.56 -15.81 0.50
CA LYS A 128 1.25 -16.38 0.16
C LYS A 128 0.39 -15.44 -0.67
N ARG A 129 -0.36 -16.03 -1.60
CA ARG A 129 -1.43 -15.38 -2.36
C ARG A 129 -2.73 -15.47 -1.57
N TYR A 130 -3.53 -14.40 -1.56
CA TYR A 130 -4.76 -14.31 -0.77
C TYR A 130 -6.01 -14.07 -1.61
N PHE A 131 -5.87 -13.40 -2.74
CA PHE A 131 -6.96 -13.12 -3.67
C PHE A 131 -6.81 -14.03 -4.89
N ASP A 132 -7.50 -15.18 -4.87
CA ASP A 132 -7.65 -16.03 -6.05
C ASP A 132 -9.14 -16.17 -6.43
N HIS A 133 -9.38 -16.63 -7.65
CA HIS A 133 -10.74 -16.84 -8.16
C HIS A 133 -11.38 -18.13 -7.64
N SER A 134 -10.62 -18.99 -6.94
CA SER A 134 -11.17 -20.15 -6.23
C SER A 134 -11.88 -19.67 -4.97
N SER A 135 -13.14 -20.04 -4.83
CA SER A 135 -14.09 -19.55 -3.83
C SER A 135 -13.76 -19.98 -2.37
N HIS A 136 -12.55 -20.45 -2.10
CA HIS A 136 -12.05 -20.83 -0.78
C HIS A 136 -10.65 -20.24 -0.54
N GLY A 137 -10.59 -18.95 -0.20
CA GLY A 137 -9.34 -18.29 0.16
C GLY A 137 -9.57 -17.03 0.98
N ASN A 138 -9.53 -17.19 2.30
CA ASN A 138 -9.32 -16.15 3.32
C ASN A 138 -10.31 -14.97 3.35
N GLU A 139 -11.55 -15.27 3.75
CA GLU A 139 -12.53 -14.26 4.21
C GLU A 139 -11.92 -13.30 5.25
N GLU A 140 -11.02 -13.81 6.10
CA GLU A 140 -10.26 -13.03 7.08
C GLU A 140 -9.38 -11.95 6.45
N ALA A 141 -8.74 -12.23 5.31
CA ALA A 141 -7.92 -11.24 4.61
C ALA A 141 -8.79 -10.17 3.93
N ARG A 142 -9.94 -10.57 3.38
CA ARG A 142 -10.95 -9.63 2.87
C ARG A 142 -11.49 -8.73 3.97
N GLN A 143 -11.81 -9.31 5.13
CA GLN A 143 -12.32 -8.58 6.28
C GLN A 143 -11.27 -7.63 6.88
N ALA A 144 -10.00 -8.05 6.94
CA ALA A 144 -8.89 -7.21 7.37
C ALA A 144 -8.69 -6.00 6.43
N ILE A 145 -8.70 -6.21 5.12
CA ILE A 145 -8.57 -5.11 4.14
C ILE A 145 -9.76 -4.16 4.21
N ALA A 146 -10.99 -4.68 4.28
CA ALA A 146 -12.18 -3.87 4.42
C ALA A 146 -12.14 -3.00 5.70
N THR A 147 -11.63 -3.57 6.81
CA THR A 147 -11.46 -2.85 8.07
C THR A 147 -10.43 -1.73 7.93
N ILE A 148 -9.29 -1.99 7.28
CA ILE A 148 -8.25 -0.98 7.01
C ILE A 148 -8.80 0.14 6.11
N GLN A 149 -9.55 -0.19 5.06
CA GLN A 149 -10.15 0.79 4.15
C GLN A 149 -11.18 1.68 4.85
N ASN A 150 -12.01 1.11 5.73
CA ASN A 150 -12.95 1.87 6.55
C ASN A 150 -12.24 2.83 7.52
N LEU A 151 -11.09 2.42 8.06
CA LEU A 151 -10.30 3.25 8.96
C LEU A 151 -9.52 4.37 8.26
N LEU A 152 -9.17 4.20 6.98
CA LEU A 152 -8.47 5.20 6.17
C LEU A 152 -9.41 6.19 5.45
N SER A 153 -10.71 5.89 5.40
CA SER A 153 -11.75 6.76 4.82
C SER A 153 -12.45 7.66 5.86
N LEU A 154 -12.10 7.50 7.14
CA LEU A 154 -12.47 8.38 8.26
C LEU A 154 -11.42 9.49 8.47
#